data_AF-A0A7C8Z5W2-F1
#
_entry.id   AF-A0A7C8Z5W2-F1
#
_cell.length_a   1.000
_cell.length_b   1.000
_cell.length_c   1.000
_cell.angle_alpha   90.00
_cell.angle_beta   90.00
_cell.angle_gamma   90.00
#
_symmetry.space_group_name_H-M   'P 1'
#
loop_
_entity.id
_entity.type
_entity.pdbx_description
1 polymer ?
#
loop_
_entity_poly.entity_id
_entity_poly.type
_entity_poly.pdbx_seq_one_letter_code
_entity_poly.pdbx_strand_id
1 'polypeptide(L)'
;IKVAHNLMRLIAEGFGEDDGTADSQLRLSAVESYLGFIGKPKLPSTFLQVICWVLGEYGTACGKYSASYITGKLCDVAEAYSTDDTVKAYAVAALMKIYAFEIAAGRKVDILPECQALIEELLASHSTDLQQRAYELQAVIALDPQSVESVLPFDASCEDIEVNKSLSFLNSYVQQALEKGAQPYIPEEQR
;
A
#
# COMPACT_ATOMS: atom_id res chain seq x y z
N ILE A 1 15.13 -6.87 -8.82
CA ILE A 1 13.95 -7.28 -8.01
C ILE A 1 14.37 -7.79 -6.63
N LYS A 2 15.10 -8.93 -6.49
CA LYS A 2 15.46 -9.50 -5.17
C LYS A 2 16.15 -8.52 -4.20
N VAL A 3 17.08 -7.69 -4.69
CA VAL A 3 17.77 -6.69 -3.85
C VAL A 3 16.82 -5.60 -3.34
N ALA A 4 15.88 -5.14 -4.17
CA ALA A 4 14.91 -4.13 -3.79
C ALA A 4 13.92 -4.64 -2.75
N HIS A 5 13.43 -5.88 -2.91
CA HIS A 5 12.57 -6.52 -1.92
C HIS A 5 13.30 -6.74 -0.59
N ASN A 6 14.57 -7.15 -0.62
CA ASN A 6 15.37 -7.30 0.59
C ASN A 6 15.53 -5.96 1.33
N LEU A 7 15.69 -4.85 0.60
CA LEU A 7 15.79 -3.51 1.19
C LEU A 7 14.46 -3.05 1.79
N MET A 8 13.34 -3.22 1.06
CA MET A 8 12.00 -2.93 1.58
C MET A 8 11.75 -3.71 2.88
N ARG A 9 12.06 -5.02 2.87
CA ARG A 9 11.90 -5.90 4.02
C ARG A 9 12.79 -5.49 5.20
N LEU A 10 14.05 -5.13 4.97
CA LEU A 10 14.95 -4.65 6.02
C LEU A 10 14.40 -3.39 6.71
N ILE A 11 13.83 -2.45 5.95
CA ILE A 11 13.25 -1.21 6.49
C ILE A 11 11.95 -1.52 7.26
N ALA A 12 11.18 -2.50 6.76
CA ALA A 12 9.93 -2.95 7.38
C ALA A 12 10.16 -3.66 8.71
N GLU A 13 10.98 -4.71 8.71
CA GLU A 13 11.26 -5.56 9.87
C GLU A 13 12.15 -4.85 10.91
N GLY A 14 12.94 -3.85 10.47
CA GLY A 14 13.89 -3.19 11.35
C GLY A 14 15.04 -4.11 11.78
N PHE A 15 15.68 -3.77 12.90
CA PHE A 15 16.75 -4.58 13.50
C PHE A 15 16.23 -5.49 14.63
N GLY A 16 14.96 -5.36 15.02
CA GLY A 16 14.34 -6.18 16.06
C GLY A 16 14.87 -5.88 17.47
N GLU A 17 15.31 -4.65 17.74
CA GLU A 17 15.79 -4.22 19.06
C GLU A 17 14.64 -3.83 20.01
N ASP A 18 14.81 -4.09 21.31
CA ASP A 18 13.76 -4.21 22.34
C ASP A 18 12.79 -3.02 22.53
N ASP A 19 13.08 -1.82 22.02
CA ASP A 19 12.23 -0.63 22.23
C ASP A 19 11.63 0.01 20.97
N GLY A 20 11.88 -0.55 19.77
CA GLY A 20 11.36 -0.03 18.49
C GLY A 20 11.85 1.38 18.09
N THR A 21 12.70 2.01 18.91
CA THR A 21 13.22 3.36 18.67
C THR A 21 14.24 3.34 17.53
N ALA A 22 15.10 2.32 17.51
CA ALA A 22 16.07 2.12 16.42
C ALA A 22 15.38 1.94 15.07
N ASP A 23 14.26 1.19 15.04
CA ASP A 23 13.49 0.93 13.83
C ASP A 23 12.77 2.19 13.34
N SER A 24 12.20 2.96 14.27
CA SER A 24 11.59 4.26 13.96
C SER A 24 12.64 5.24 13.39
N GLN A 25 13.85 5.26 13.93
CA GLN A 25 14.95 6.08 13.42
C GLN A 25 15.45 5.61 12.06
N LEU A 26 15.52 4.29 11.81
CA LEU A 26 15.86 3.72 10.52
C LEU A 26 14.86 4.15 9.45
N ARG A 27 13.56 3.98 9.72
CA ARG A 27 12.46 4.36 8.81
C ARG A 27 12.48 5.86 8.51
N LEU A 28 12.65 6.70 9.55
CA LEU A 28 12.80 8.15 9.37
C LEU A 28 14.02 8.50 8.49
N SER A 29 15.18 7.91 8.78
CA SER A 29 16.41 8.15 8.02
C SER A 29 16.26 7.74 6.56
N ALA A 30 15.52 6.65 6.28
CA ALA A 30 15.20 6.21 4.94
C ALA A 30 14.29 7.22 4.22
N VAL A 31 13.22 7.69 4.87
CA VAL A 31 12.31 8.72 4.34
C VAL A 31 13.08 9.99 3.97
N GLU A 32 13.89 10.51 4.89
CA GLU A 32 14.68 11.73 4.65
C GLU A 32 15.67 11.57 3.50
N SER A 33 16.38 10.44 3.47
CA SER A 33 17.32 10.14 2.40
C SER A 33 16.61 10.08 1.05
N TYR A 34 15.47 9.38 0.98
CA TYR A 34 14.71 9.20 -0.26
C TYR A 34 14.05 10.48 -0.76
N LEU A 35 13.55 11.33 0.14
CA LEU A 35 13.10 12.69 -0.23
C LEU A 35 14.25 13.53 -0.80
N GLY A 36 15.48 13.34 -0.32
CA GLY A 36 16.68 13.98 -0.91
C GLY A 36 17.10 13.42 -2.28
N PHE A 37 16.62 12.23 -2.66
CA PHE A 37 16.84 11.65 -3.99
C PHE A 37 15.70 11.96 -4.96
N ILE A 38 14.46 12.08 -4.47
CA ILE A 38 13.28 12.36 -5.29
C ILE A 38 13.44 13.73 -5.96
N GLY A 39 13.43 13.77 -7.29
CA GLY A 39 13.76 14.98 -8.07
C GLY A 39 15.17 14.99 -8.68
N LYS A 40 16.04 14.02 -8.36
CA LYS A 40 17.25 13.79 -9.15
C LYS A 40 16.88 13.09 -10.47
N PRO A 41 17.45 13.52 -11.61
CA PRO A 41 17.13 12.93 -12.90
C PRO A 41 17.68 11.49 -13.00
N LYS A 42 16.98 10.63 -13.75
CA LYS A 42 17.42 9.29 -14.17
C LYS A 42 17.62 8.26 -13.05
N LEU A 43 16.75 8.28 -12.04
CA LEU A 43 16.73 7.19 -11.07
C LEU A 43 16.18 5.91 -11.72
N PRO A 44 16.76 4.73 -11.45
CA PRO A 44 16.23 3.48 -11.97
C PRO A 44 14.81 3.22 -11.45
N SER A 45 13.91 2.71 -12.31
CA SER A 45 12.52 2.40 -11.96
C SER A 45 12.39 1.55 -10.70
N THR A 46 13.23 0.52 -10.55
CA THR A 46 13.23 -0.33 -9.37
C THR A 46 13.56 0.43 -8.07
N PHE A 47 14.39 1.47 -8.14
CA PHE A 47 14.69 2.29 -6.97
C PHE A 47 13.53 3.23 -6.63
N LEU A 48 12.86 3.77 -7.65
CA LEU A 48 11.64 4.57 -7.45
C LEU A 48 10.51 3.75 -6.82
N GLN A 49 10.38 2.47 -7.18
CA GLN A 49 9.44 1.56 -6.53
C GLN A 49 9.71 1.45 -5.02
N VAL A 50 10.99 1.32 -4.62
CA VAL A 50 11.40 1.32 -3.20
C VAL A 50 11.05 2.65 -2.53
N ILE A 51 11.38 3.77 -3.19
CA ILE A 51 11.09 5.11 -2.67
C ILE A 51 9.59 5.30 -2.45
N CYS A 52 8.76 5.05 -3.47
CA CYS A 52 7.31 5.18 -3.37
C CYS A 52 6.74 4.28 -2.26
N TRP A 53 7.20 3.03 -2.15
CA TRP A 53 6.76 2.13 -1.10
C TRP A 53 7.11 2.67 0.31
N VAL A 54 8.37 3.07 0.54
CA VAL A 54 8.81 3.60 1.85
C VAL A 54 8.11 4.90 2.21
N LEU A 55 7.89 5.80 1.25
CA LEU A 55 7.16 7.04 1.50
C LEU A 55 5.67 6.79 1.80
N GLY A 56 5.05 5.81 1.14
CA GLY A 56 3.67 5.40 1.41
C GLY A 56 3.48 4.81 2.80
N GLU A 57 4.44 4.02 3.28
CA GLU A 57 4.38 3.39 4.62
C GLU A 57 4.75 4.36 5.74
N TYR A 58 5.86 5.09 5.58
CA TYR A 58 6.51 5.78 6.70
C TYR A 58 6.61 7.30 6.52
N GLY A 59 6.20 7.84 5.37
CA GLY A 59 6.38 9.25 5.03
C GLY A 59 5.75 10.22 6.03
N THR A 60 4.65 9.82 6.66
CA THR A 60 3.91 10.63 7.66
C THR A 60 4.06 10.12 9.10
N ALA A 61 4.66 8.95 9.31
CA ALA A 61 4.63 8.22 10.59
C ALA A 61 5.24 9.01 11.77
N CYS A 62 6.26 9.82 11.53
CA CYS A 62 6.93 10.62 12.57
C CYS A 62 6.34 12.04 12.75
N GLY A 63 5.31 12.42 11.97
CA GLY A 63 4.71 13.75 11.99
C GLY A 63 5.59 14.89 11.44
N LYS A 64 6.82 14.61 10.98
CA LYS A 64 7.74 15.61 10.42
C LYS A 64 7.24 16.20 9.09
N TYR A 65 6.60 15.38 8.27
CA TYR A 65 6.09 15.75 6.96
C TYR A 65 4.57 15.59 6.92
N SER A 66 3.87 16.56 6.31
CA SER A 66 2.43 16.46 6.11
C SER A 66 2.10 15.44 5.01
N ALA A 67 0.89 14.87 5.08
CA ALA A 67 0.37 14.01 4.02
C ALA A 67 0.39 14.72 2.65
N SER A 68 0.00 16.00 2.60
CA SER A 68 0.05 16.81 1.37
C SER A 68 1.46 16.93 0.79
N TYR A 69 2.48 17.12 1.64
CA TYR A 69 3.87 17.21 1.18
C TYR A 69 4.34 15.89 0.55
N ILE A 70 4.09 14.75 1.21
CA ILE A 70 4.52 13.45 0.71
C ILE A 70 3.74 13.06 -0.55
N THR A 71 2.43 13.26 -0.57
CA THR A 71 1.58 12.94 -1.73
C THR A 71 1.93 13.79 -2.94
N GLY A 72 2.22 15.09 -2.75
CA GLY A 72 2.76 15.93 -3.81
C GLY A 72 4.07 15.39 -4.41
N LYS A 73 4.99 14.91 -3.57
CA LYS A 73 6.24 14.28 -4.05
C LYS A 73 6.03 12.97 -4.78
N LEU A 74 5.02 12.18 -4.42
CA LEU A 74 4.63 10.97 -5.14
C LEU A 74 4.02 11.31 -6.50
N CYS A 75 3.21 12.36 -6.57
CA CYS A 75 2.64 12.89 -7.82
C CYS A 75 3.75 13.42 -8.75
N ASP A 76 4.75 14.15 -8.23
CA ASP A 76 5.96 14.55 -8.98
C ASP A 76 6.68 13.34 -9.62
N VAL A 77 6.76 12.19 -8.91
CA VAL A 77 7.38 10.97 -9.45
C VAL A 77 6.54 10.34 -10.55
N ALA A 78 5.23 10.22 -10.34
CA ALA A 78 4.32 9.64 -11.32
C ALA A 78 4.35 10.44 -12.64
N GLU A 79 4.41 11.78 -12.55
CA GLU A 79 4.52 12.67 -13.70
C GLU A 79 5.88 12.51 -14.41
N ALA A 80 6.99 12.57 -13.65
CA ALA A 80 8.34 12.47 -14.20
C ALA A 80 8.61 11.11 -14.89
N TYR A 81 7.89 10.05 -14.50
CA TYR A 81 7.99 8.71 -15.05
C TYR A 81 6.66 8.24 -15.67
N SER A 82 5.97 9.14 -16.37
CA SER A 82 4.63 8.91 -16.94
C SER A 82 4.50 7.71 -17.90
N THR A 83 5.60 7.24 -18.49
CA THR A 83 5.64 6.06 -19.37
C THR A 83 5.94 4.75 -18.64
N ASP A 84 6.24 4.80 -17.34
CA ASP A 84 6.52 3.64 -16.50
C ASP A 84 5.31 3.31 -15.63
N ASP A 85 4.46 2.42 -16.13
CA ASP A 85 3.26 2.00 -15.41
C ASP A 85 3.57 1.35 -14.06
N THR A 86 4.74 0.71 -13.91
CA THR A 86 5.10 0.11 -12.62
C THR A 86 5.41 1.18 -11.59
N VAL A 87 6.16 2.22 -11.95
CA VAL A 87 6.41 3.34 -11.03
C VAL A 87 5.11 4.07 -10.67
N LYS A 88 4.21 4.30 -11.64
CA LYS A 88 2.88 4.88 -11.37
C LYS A 88 2.07 4.01 -10.41
N ALA A 89 2.08 2.68 -10.59
CA ALA A 89 1.35 1.76 -9.72
C ALA A 89 1.83 1.85 -8.25
N TYR A 90 3.14 1.96 -8.04
CA TYR A 90 3.71 2.16 -6.70
C TYR A 90 3.38 3.55 -6.12
N ALA A 91 3.41 4.60 -6.93
CA ALA A 91 3.04 5.94 -6.49
C ALA A 91 1.57 5.99 -6.04
N VAL A 92 0.65 5.40 -6.81
CA VAL A 92 -0.79 5.37 -6.50
C VAL A 92 -1.08 4.53 -5.27
N ALA A 93 -0.41 3.38 -5.12
CA ALA A 93 -0.51 2.57 -3.91
C ALA A 93 -0.02 3.34 -2.67
N ALA A 94 1.03 4.16 -2.82
CA ALA A 94 1.53 5.01 -1.75
C ALA A 94 0.55 6.15 -1.40
N LEU A 95 -0.09 6.78 -2.40
CA LEU A 95 -1.17 7.75 -2.17
C LEU A 95 -2.32 7.11 -1.36
N MET A 96 -2.74 5.90 -1.75
CA MET A 96 -3.80 5.15 -1.06
C MET A 96 -3.47 4.92 0.41
N LYS A 97 -2.25 4.48 0.73
CA LYS A 97 -1.81 4.27 2.12
C LYS A 97 -1.86 5.55 2.93
N ILE A 98 -1.29 6.63 2.39
CA ILE A 98 -1.23 7.91 3.12
C ILE A 98 -2.65 8.43 3.39
N TYR A 99 -3.54 8.43 2.40
CA TYR A 99 -4.92 8.86 2.61
C TYR A 99 -5.67 7.96 3.57
N ALA A 100 -5.48 6.64 3.49
CA ALA A 100 -6.06 5.71 4.43
C ALA A 100 -5.61 6.01 5.88
N PHE A 101 -4.31 6.24 6.10
CA PHE A 101 -3.78 6.55 7.42
C PHE A 101 -4.29 7.88 7.99
N GLU A 102 -4.48 8.90 7.13
CA GLU A 102 -5.13 10.15 7.53
C GLU A 102 -6.60 9.93 7.92
N ILE A 103 -7.35 9.16 7.13
CA ILE A 103 -8.77 8.85 7.38
C ILE A 103 -8.93 8.05 8.68
N ALA A 104 -8.14 6.98 8.85
CA ALA A 104 -8.16 6.14 10.05
C ALA A 104 -7.87 6.96 11.32
N ALA A 105 -6.98 7.95 11.22
CA ALA A 105 -6.68 8.86 12.32
C ALA A 105 -7.71 10.00 12.50
N GLY A 106 -8.82 9.98 11.77
CA GLY A 106 -9.88 10.99 11.83
C GLY A 106 -9.47 12.36 11.29
N ARG A 107 -8.38 12.44 10.53
CA ARG A 107 -7.91 13.69 9.93
C ARG A 107 -8.57 13.91 8.57
N LYS A 108 -8.82 15.17 8.24
CA LYS A 108 -9.34 15.53 6.93
C LYS A 108 -8.24 15.34 5.88
N VAL A 109 -8.52 14.49 4.88
CA VAL A 109 -7.64 14.35 3.71
C VAL A 109 -7.73 15.61 2.85
N ASP A 110 -6.59 16.23 2.62
CA ASP A 110 -6.43 17.32 1.66
C ASP A 110 -5.83 16.76 0.36
N ILE A 111 -6.70 16.47 -0.61
CA ILE A 111 -6.28 15.92 -1.91
C ILE A 111 -5.81 17.09 -2.77
N LEU A 112 -4.50 17.12 -3.05
CA LEU A 112 -3.91 18.12 -3.90
C LEU A 112 -4.47 18.04 -5.35
N PRO A 113 -4.62 19.18 -6.05
CA PRO A 113 -5.12 19.20 -7.42
C PRO A 113 -4.34 18.29 -8.37
N GLU A 114 -3.02 18.20 -8.21
CA GLU A 114 -2.15 17.37 -9.06
C GLU A 114 -2.41 15.88 -8.83
N CYS A 115 -2.70 15.50 -7.58
CA CYS A 115 -3.03 14.12 -7.25
C CYS A 115 -4.46 13.76 -7.67
N GLN A 116 -5.40 14.71 -7.62
CA GLN A 116 -6.72 14.54 -8.22
C GLN A 116 -6.63 14.34 -9.75
N ALA A 117 -5.83 15.16 -10.43
CA ALA A 117 -5.60 15.03 -11.87
C ALA A 117 -4.96 13.69 -12.24
N LEU A 118 -3.98 13.23 -11.45
CA LEU A 118 -3.38 11.90 -11.61
C LEU A 118 -4.43 10.79 -11.46
N ILE A 119 -5.29 10.85 -10.44
CA ILE A 119 -6.37 9.86 -10.25
C ILE A 119 -7.29 9.83 -11.48
N GLU A 120 -7.70 11.00 -11.97
CA GLU A 120 -8.57 11.12 -13.16
C GLU A 120 -7.92 10.55 -14.42
N GLU A 121 -6.63 10.81 -14.65
CA GLU A 121 -5.87 10.21 -15.73
C GLU A 121 -5.89 8.68 -15.63
N LEU A 122 -5.64 8.13 -14.44
CA LEU A 122 -5.49 6.70 -14.25
C LEU A 122 -6.82 5.94 -14.35
N LEU A 123 -7.95 6.56 -13.99
CA LEU A 123 -9.28 6.00 -14.24
C LEU A 123 -9.55 5.78 -15.73
N ALA A 124 -8.95 6.58 -16.60
CA ALA A 124 -9.03 6.44 -18.05
C ALA A 124 -7.84 5.68 -18.67
N SER A 125 -6.97 5.09 -17.84
CA SER A 125 -5.77 4.39 -18.31
C SER A 125 -6.10 3.13 -19.11
N HIS A 126 -5.25 2.82 -20.09
CA HIS A 126 -5.29 1.54 -20.81
C HIS A 126 -4.69 0.37 -20.00
N SER A 127 -3.96 0.67 -18.92
CA SER A 127 -3.45 -0.35 -18.01
C SER A 127 -4.52 -0.71 -16.99
N THR A 128 -4.99 -1.95 -17.04
CA THR A 128 -6.02 -2.46 -16.13
C THR A 128 -5.56 -2.44 -14.67
N ASP A 129 -4.27 -2.64 -14.40
CA ASP A 129 -3.70 -2.54 -13.05
C ASP A 129 -3.79 -1.10 -12.51
N LEU A 130 -3.38 -0.12 -13.32
CA LEU A 130 -3.47 1.29 -12.93
C LEU A 130 -4.90 1.77 -12.76
N GLN A 131 -5.79 1.39 -13.68
CA GLN A 131 -7.21 1.73 -13.62
C GLN A 131 -7.87 1.13 -12.37
N GLN A 132 -7.60 -0.15 -12.08
CA GLN A 132 -8.12 -0.82 -10.89
C GLN A 132 -7.65 -0.13 -9.60
N ARG A 133 -6.36 0.18 -9.48
CA ARG A 133 -5.82 0.90 -8.32
C ARG A 133 -6.44 2.29 -8.15
N ALA A 134 -6.73 2.98 -9.24
CA ALA A 134 -7.39 4.29 -9.18
C ALA A 134 -8.83 4.19 -8.67
N TYR A 135 -9.59 3.19 -9.12
CA TYR A 135 -10.93 2.92 -8.57
C TYR A 135 -10.89 2.54 -7.09
N GLU A 136 -9.95 1.69 -6.69
CA GLU A 136 -9.75 1.32 -5.29
C GLU A 136 -9.37 2.53 -4.44
N LEU A 137 -8.53 3.43 -4.96
CA LEU A 137 -8.13 4.65 -4.27
C LEU A 137 -9.34 5.55 -4.03
N GLN A 138 -10.20 5.75 -5.03
CA GLN A 138 -11.45 6.49 -4.87
C GLN A 138 -12.38 5.84 -3.83
N ALA A 139 -12.47 4.51 -3.85
CA ALA A 139 -13.28 3.78 -2.89
C ALA A 139 -12.76 3.98 -1.46
N VAL A 140 -11.45 3.83 -1.24
CA VAL A 140 -10.81 4.02 0.07
C VAL A 140 -11.02 5.44 0.61
N ILE A 141 -10.88 6.46 -0.24
CA ILE A 141 -11.10 7.86 0.15
C ILE A 141 -12.55 8.11 0.62
N ALA A 142 -13.51 7.34 0.10
CA ALA A 142 -14.92 7.48 0.42
C ALA A 142 -15.37 6.67 1.66
N LEU A 143 -14.51 5.81 2.20
CA LEU A 143 -14.82 5.00 3.39
C LEU A 143 -14.76 5.82 4.67
N ASP A 144 -15.47 5.35 5.70
CA ASP A 144 -15.35 5.86 7.06
C ASP A 144 -14.06 5.34 7.75
N PRO A 145 -13.59 6.01 8.82
CA PRO A 145 -12.37 5.63 9.52
C PRO A 145 -12.29 4.17 9.98
N GLN A 146 -13.39 3.59 10.47
CA GLN A 146 -13.39 2.20 10.97
C GLN A 146 -13.27 1.22 9.81
N SER A 147 -13.98 1.48 8.71
CA SER A 147 -13.85 0.67 7.49
C SER A 147 -12.43 0.73 6.96
N VAL A 148 -11.82 1.93 6.86
CA VAL A 148 -10.44 2.09 6.38
C VAL A 148 -9.44 1.35 7.25
N GLU A 149 -9.54 1.47 8.58
CA GLU A 149 -8.67 0.76 9.52
C GLU A 149 -8.78 -0.78 9.37
N SER A 150 -9.97 -1.29 9.01
CA SER A 150 -10.17 -2.72 8.79
C SER A 150 -9.59 -3.24 7.47
N VAL A 151 -9.59 -2.45 6.38
CA VAL A 151 -9.06 -2.89 5.07
C VAL A 151 -7.61 -2.51 4.84
N LEU A 152 -7.12 -1.42 5.43
CA LEU A 152 -5.75 -0.95 5.29
C LEU A 152 -5.15 -0.46 6.63
N PRO A 153 -4.98 -1.38 7.61
CA PRO A 153 -4.40 -1.06 8.91
C PRO A 153 -2.96 -0.56 8.80
N PHE A 154 -2.57 0.33 9.71
CA PHE A 154 -1.22 0.89 9.79
C PHE A 154 -0.21 -0.17 10.25
N ASP A 155 0.94 -0.24 9.57
CA ASP A 155 2.07 -1.16 9.86
C ASP A 155 1.72 -2.66 9.91
N ALA A 156 0.60 -3.09 9.33
CA ALA A 156 0.20 -4.50 9.28
C ALA A 156 1.09 -5.37 8.37
N SER A 157 2.07 -4.77 7.68
CA SER A 157 2.98 -5.47 6.77
C SER A 157 3.85 -6.54 7.46
N CYS A 158 4.03 -6.42 8.77
CA CYS A 158 4.80 -7.35 9.61
C CYS A 158 3.91 -8.18 10.55
N GLU A 159 2.58 -8.12 10.43
CA GLU A 159 1.70 -8.97 11.24
C GLU A 159 1.72 -10.41 10.73
N ASP A 160 1.97 -11.35 11.65
CA ASP A 160 1.87 -12.77 11.37
C ASP A 160 0.40 -13.13 11.08
N ILE A 161 0.11 -13.44 9.81
CA ILE A 161 -1.23 -13.90 9.42
C ILE A 161 -1.40 -15.36 9.86
N GLU A 162 -2.21 -15.59 10.89
CA GLU A 162 -2.61 -16.94 11.28
C GLU A 162 -3.55 -17.55 10.23
N VAL A 163 -3.02 -18.47 9.42
CA VAL A 163 -3.82 -19.17 8.41
C VAL A 163 -4.60 -20.31 9.09
N ASN A 164 -5.90 -20.10 9.30
CA ASN A 164 -6.81 -21.19 9.64
C ASN A 164 -7.04 -22.09 8.41
N LYS A 165 -6.17 -23.08 8.23
CA LYS A 165 -6.22 -24.05 7.12
C LYS A 165 -7.54 -24.85 7.07
N SER A 166 -8.24 -24.98 8.19
CA SER A 166 -9.54 -25.67 8.22
C SER A 166 -10.69 -24.84 7.66
N LEU A 167 -10.51 -23.51 7.56
CA LEU A 167 -11.53 -22.54 7.13
C LEU A 167 -12.89 -22.79 7.82
N SER A 168 -12.87 -23.15 9.11
CA SER A 168 -14.04 -23.64 9.85
C SER A 168 -15.23 -22.69 9.85
N PHE A 169 -15.01 -21.39 9.64
CA PHE A 169 -16.08 -20.39 9.48
C PHE A 169 -16.99 -20.66 8.26
N LEU A 170 -16.52 -21.42 7.27
CA LEU A 170 -17.28 -21.82 6.08
C LEU A 170 -18.12 -23.08 6.28
N ASN A 171 -17.99 -23.78 7.41
CA ASN A 171 -18.65 -25.07 7.63
C ASN A 171 -20.17 -24.99 7.47
N SER A 172 -20.81 -23.93 7.97
CA SER A 172 -22.26 -23.73 7.84
C SER A 172 -22.69 -23.55 6.38
N TYR A 173 -21.92 -22.80 5.60
CA TYR A 173 -22.16 -22.58 4.17
C TYR A 173 -22.03 -23.88 3.37
N VAL A 174 -20.94 -24.64 3.60
CA VAL A 174 -20.71 -25.93 2.96
C VAL A 174 -21.81 -26.94 3.32
N GLN A 175 -22.15 -27.03 4.60
CA GLN A 175 -23.19 -27.94 5.08
C GLN A 175 -24.55 -27.64 4.42
N GLN A 176 -24.91 -26.37 4.30
CA GLN A 176 -26.14 -25.97 3.62
C GLN A 176 -26.17 -26.36 2.13
N ALA A 177 -25.02 -26.30 1.45
CA ALA A 177 -24.93 -26.72 0.05
C ALA A 177 -25.08 -28.24 -0.10
N LEU A 178 -24.47 -29.02 0.80
CA LEU A 178 -24.59 -30.48 0.83
C LEU A 178 -26.04 -30.91 1.11
N GLU A 179 -26.72 -30.25 2.04
CA GLU A 179 -28.14 -30.49 2.33
C GLU A 179 -29.05 -30.20 1.14
N LYS A 180 -28.62 -29.30 0.23
CA LYS A 180 -29.30 -29.01 -1.04
C LYS A 180 -28.89 -29.94 -2.19
N GLY A 181 -28.11 -30.98 -1.90
CA GLY A 181 -27.71 -32.01 -2.88
C GLY A 181 -26.40 -31.72 -3.62
N ALA A 182 -25.57 -30.77 -3.15
CA ALA A 182 -24.21 -30.63 -3.67
C ALA A 182 -23.38 -31.89 -3.39
N GLN A 183 -22.45 -32.21 -4.28
CA GLN A 183 -21.52 -33.32 -4.08
C GLN A 183 -20.42 -32.91 -3.07
N PRO A 184 -19.99 -33.83 -2.19
CA PRO A 184 -18.88 -33.57 -1.27
C PRO A 184 -17.57 -33.35 -2.05
N TYR A 185 -16.67 -32.57 -1.45
CA TYR A 185 -15.35 -32.35 -2.01
C TYR A 185 -14.57 -33.67 -2.09
N ILE A 186 -14.03 -33.96 -3.28
CA ILE A 186 -13.12 -35.10 -3.50
C ILE A 186 -11.69 -34.55 -3.45
N PRO A 187 -10.87 -34.99 -2.47
CA PRO A 187 -9.47 -34.60 -2.38
C PRO A 187 -8.70 -34.93 -3.67
N GLU A 188 -7.69 -34.13 -3.99
CA GLU A 188 -6.89 -34.28 -5.21
C GLU A 188 -6.28 -35.69 -5.35
N GLU A 189 -5.87 -36.29 -4.24
CA GLU A 189 -5.34 -37.66 -4.16
C GLU A 189 -6.35 -38.75 -4.57
N GLN A 190 -7.66 -38.44 -4.52
CA GLN A 190 -8.77 -39.35 -4.79
C GLN A 190 -9.52 -39.01 -6.08
N ARG A 191 -9.07 -37.99 -6.81
CA ARG A 191 -9.64 -37.56 -8.09
C ARG A 191 -9.15 -38.38 -9.27
#